data_AF-A0AAW9HJ37-F1
#
_entry.id   AF-A0AAW9HJ37-F1
#
_cell.length_a   1.000
_cell.length_b   1.000
_cell.length_c   1.000
_cell.angle_alpha   90.00
_cell.angle_beta   90.00
_cell.angle_gamma   90.00
#
_symmetry.space_group_name_H-M   'P 1'
#
loop_
_entity.id
_entity.type
_entity.pdbx_description
1 polymer ?
#
loop_
_entity_poly.entity_id
_entity_poly.type
_entity_poly.pdbx_seq_one_letter_code
_entity_poly.pdbx_strand_id
1 'polypeptide(L)'
;MNWLAASCHVAAFALLHNLKSLAQWAEIQDFPSPTLAKKLFAPLPESLSERADLHEKTLTPLLDFATTLARGVPDTPVSRGETGLIPLTHLLADDNHSASAARCYSPLAPLGVDSLMPVTAAMPTGEQQAAYRQVYQALIEGLEAIPAAHRLQPSLWLDHLDSLWMTTSTACG
;
A
#
# COMPACT_ATOMS: atom_id res chain seq x y z
N MET A 1 16.91 -25.61 -2.47
CA MET A 1 15.72 -24.77 -2.29
C MET A 1 16.12 -23.61 -1.37
N ASN A 2 16.20 -22.38 -1.89
CA ASN A 2 16.61 -21.22 -1.09
C ASN A 2 15.38 -20.65 -0.37
N TRP A 3 15.19 -21.04 0.89
CA TRP A 3 14.05 -20.62 1.72
C TRP A 3 13.95 -19.10 1.86
N LEU A 4 15.10 -18.40 1.90
CA LEU A 4 15.16 -16.94 1.98
C LEU A 4 14.52 -16.29 0.75
N ALA A 5 14.80 -16.81 -0.44
CA ALA A 5 14.18 -16.31 -1.66
C ALA A 5 12.67 -16.53 -1.61
N ALA A 6 12.21 -17.72 -1.24
CA ALA A 6 10.78 -18.03 -1.13
C ALA A 6 10.05 -17.09 -0.13
N SER A 7 10.63 -16.83 1.04
CA SER A 7 10.05 -15.89 2.01
C SER A 7 10.01 -14.45 1.49
N CYS A 8 11.07 -14.00 0.81
CA CYS A 8 11.08 -12.66 0.21
C CYS A 8 9.99 -12.49 -0.84
N HIS A 9 9.70 -13.53 -1.61
CA HIS A 9 8.61 -13.50 -2.59
C HIS A 9 7.23 -13.41 -1.95
N VAL A 10 6.96 -14.20 -0.91
CA VAL A 10 5.67 -14.13 -0.19
C VAL A 10 5.47 -12.74 0.41
N ALA A 11 6.52 -12.16 1.01
CA ALA A 11 6.47 -10.80 1.55
C ALA A 11 6.22 -9.75 0.45
N ALA A 12 6.90 -9.87 -0.69
CA ALA A 12 6.67 -9.01 -1.85
C ALA A 12 5.22 -9.06 -2.31
N PHE A 13 4.65 -10.25 -2.48
CA PHE A 13 3.25 -10.41 -2.87
C PHE A 13 2.29 -9.82 -1.85
N ALA A 14 2.54 -10.00 -0.56
CA ALA A 14 1.71 -9.42 0.50
C ALA A 14 1.68 -7.90 0.44
N LEU A 15 2.83 -7.25 0.23
CA LEU A 15 2.93 -5.80 0.09
C LEU A 15 2.22 -5.30 -1.18
N LEU A 16 2.40 -6.00 -2.30
CA LEU A 16 1.81 -5.62 -3.58
C LEU A 16 0.30 -5.94 -3.67
N HIS A 17 -0.24 -6.81 -2.81
CA HIS A 17 -1.64 -7.26 -2.85
C HIS A 17 -2.63 -6.10 -2.81
N ASN A 18 -2.34 -5.08 -1.99
CA ASN A 18 -3.23 -3.93 -1.80
C ASN A 18 -2.93 -2.75 -2.75
N LEU A 19 -1.91 -2.85 -3.61
CA LEU A 19 -1.63 -1.78 -4.59
C LEU A 19 -2.75 -1.56 -5.59
N LYS A 20 -3.56 -2.59 -5.85
CA LYS A 20 -4.72 -2.47 -6.72
C LYS A 20 -5.68 -1.40 -6.21
N SER A 21 -5.88 -1.30 -4.90
CA SER A 21 -6.74 -0.27 -4.29
C SER A 21 -6.16 1.13 -4.49
N LEU A 22 -4.85 1.28 -4.34
CA LEU A 22 -4.15 2.54 -4.56
C LEU A 22 -4.27 2.99 -6.03
N ALA A 23 -4.06 2.07 -6.98
CA ALA A 23 -4.23 2.34 -8.40
C ALA A 23 -5.67 2.71 -8.77
N GLN A 24 -6.66 2.05 -8.15
CA GLN A 24 -8.08 2.38 -8.34
C GLN A 24 -8.41 3.79 -7.87
N TRP A 25 -7.90 4.20 -6.71
CA TRP A 25 -8.11 5.55 -6.17
C TRP A 25 -7.38 6.63 -6.97
N ALA A 26 -6.27 6.29 -7.60
CA ALA A 26 -5.56 7.13 -8.56
C ALA A 26 -6.18 7.15 -9.96
N GLU A 27 -7.25 6.38 -10.21
CA GLU A 27 -7.88 6.16 -11.53
C GLU A 27 -6.95 5.60 -12.60
N ILE A 28 -5.97 4.80 -12.20
CA ILE A 28 -5.07 4.09 -13.11
C ILE A 28 -5.78 2.84 -13.63
N GLN A 29 -6.19 2.84 -14.89
CA GLN A 29 -6.96 1.74 -15.50
C GLN A 29 -6.09 0.50 -15.81
N ASP A 30 -4.81 0.70 -16.14
CA ASP A 30 -3.88 -0.35 -16.57
C ASP A 30 -2.96 -0.82 -15.44
N PHE A 31 -3.51 -1.21 -14.28
CA PHE A 31 -2.70 -1.68 -13.16
C PHE A 31 -2.83 -3.20 -12.89
N PRO A 32 -1.70 -3.93 -12.73
CA PRO A 32 -0.34 -3.50 -13.04
C PRO A 32 -0.12 -3.50 -14.57
N SER A 33 0.50 -2.45 -15.11
CA SER A 33 0.85 -2.44 -16.53
C SER A 33 1.86 -3.56 -16.79
N PRO A 34 1.91 -4.18 -17.99
CA PRO A 34 2.84 -5.27 -18.26
C PRO A 34 4.31 -4.86 -18.01
N THR A 35 4.63 -3.59 -18.29
CA THR A 35 5.94 -2.99 -17.97
C THR A 35 6.18 -2.91 -16.47
N LEU A 36 5.18 -2.49 -15.70
CA LEU A 36 5.27 -2.40 -14.24
C LEU A 36 5.33 -3.79 -13.60
N ALA A 37 4.50 -4.73 -14.05
CA ALA A 37 4.55 -6.13 -13.63
C ALA A 37 5.96 -6.69 -13.86
N LYS A 38 6.54 -6.48 -15.04
CA LYS A 38 7.92 -6.93 -15.31
C LYS A 38 8.94 -6.29 -14.36
N LYS A 39 8.75 -5.04 -13.92
CA LYS A 39 9.66 -4.36 -12.97
C LYS A 39 9.46 -4.82 -11.52
N LEU A 40 8.20 -4.96 -11.08
CA LEU A 40 7.81 -5.45 -9.77
C LEU A 40 8.22 -6.91 -9.56
N PHE A 41 8.13 -7.69 -10.64
CA PHE A 41 8.35 -9.13 -10.62
C PHE A 41 9.69 -9.53 -11.29
N ALA A 42 10.53 -8.58 -11.69
CA ALA A 42 11.88 -8.84 -12.23
C ALA A 42 12.78 -9.72 -11.33
N PRO A 43 12.70 -9.65 -9.98
CA PRO A 43 13.48 -10.54 -9.11
C PRO A 43 12.87 -11.94 -8.98
N LEU A 44 11.62 -12.16 -9.40
CA LEU A 44 10.98 -13.47 -9.26
C LEU A 44 11.62 -14.41 -10.30
N PRO A 45 12.33 -15.47 -9.87
CA PRO A 45 12.87 -16.44 -10.80
C PRO A 45 11.75 -17.04 -11.65
N GLU A 46 12.00 -17.31 -12.94
CA GLU A 46 11.06 -17.94 -13.90
C GLU A 46 10.26 -19.09 -13.27
N SER A 47 10.89 -19.85 -12.36
CA SER A 47 10.29 -20.92 -11.55
C SER A 47 9.01 -20.58 -10.76
N LEU A 48 8.69 -19.30 -10.53
CA LEU A 48 7.42 -18.89 -9.89
C LEU A 48 6.39 -18.41 -10.91
N SER A 49 6.82 -17.88 -12.06
CA SER A 49 5.93 -17.67 -13.20
C SER A 49 5.42 -19.00 -13.76
N GLU A 50 6.22 -20.07 -13.63
CA GLU A 50 5.83 -21.46 -13.90
C GLU A 50 4.91 -22.07 -12.82
N ARG A 51 4.83 -21.45 -11.63
CA ARG A 51 3.98 -21.89 -10.50
C ARG A 51 2.82 -20.93 -10.23
N ALA A 52 2.25 -20.38 -11.31
CA ALA A 52 1.02 -19.58 -11.25
C ALA A 52 -0.13 -20.32 -10.53
N ASP A 53 -0.11 -21.66 -10.55
CA ASP A 53 -1.03 -22.54 -9.83
C ASP A 53 -0.94 -22.44 -8.29
N LEU A 54 0.27 -22.29 -7.73
CA LEU A 54 0.46 -22.03 -6.29
C LEU A 54 0.01 -20.62 -5.90
N HIS A 55 0.20 -19.67 -6.80
CA HIS A 55 -0.22 -18.29 -6.58
C HIS A 55 -1.74 -18.22 -6.42
N GLU A 56 -2.48 -18.79 -7.37
CA GLU A 56 -3.95 -18.71 -7.40
C GLU A 56 -4.63 -19.60 -6.34
N LYS A 57 -4.11 -20.83 -6.11
CA LYS A 57 -4.77 -21.81 -5.24
C LYS A 57 -4.34 -21.77 -3.78
N THR A 58 -3.21 -21.13 -3.45
CA THR A 58 -2.63 -21.21 -2.10
C THR A 58 -2.23 -19.86 -1.54
N LEU A 59 -1.56 -19.00 -2.31
CA LEU A 59 -1.13 -17.70 -1.79
C LEU A 59 -2.29 -16.71 -1.67
N THR A 60 -3.14 -16.58 -2.68
CA THR A 60 -4.31 -15.67 -2.64
C THR A 60 -5.21 -15.90 -1.40
N PRO A 61 -5.70 -17.12 -1.11
CA PRO A 61 -6.57 -17.32 0.05
C PRO A 61 -5.85 -17.06 1.38
N LEU A 62 -4.55 -17.32 1.45
CA LEU A 62 -3.74 -17.02 2.64
C LEU A 62 -3.58 -15.51 2.84
N LEU A 63 -3.35 -14.76 1.76
CA LEU A 63 -3.27 -13.30 1.79
C LEU A 63 -4.63 -12.65 2.07
N ASP A 64 -5.73 -13.20 1.57
CA ASP A 64 -7.09 -12.76 1.89
C ASP A 64 -7.40 -12.96 3.38
N PHE A 65 -7.02 -14.11 3.94
CA PHE A 65 -7.14 -14.37 5.37
C PHE A 65 -6.26 -13.42 6.19
N ALA A 66 -5.00 -13.22 5.79
CA ALA A 66 -4.10 -12.27 6.44
C ALA A 66 -4.65 -10.83 6.37
N THR A 67 -5.26 -10.44 5.25
CA THR A 67 -5.93 -9.14 5.09
C THR A 67 -7.13 -9.01 6.02
N THR A 68 -7.90 -10.08 6.18
CA THR A 68 -9.04 -10.12 7.12
C THR A 68 -8.56 -9.96 8.56
N LEU A 69 -7.49 -10.68 8.94
CA LEU A 69 -6.86 -10.53 10.26
C LEU A 69 -6.33 -9.10 10.47
N ALA A 70 -5.64 -8.54 9.48
CA ALA A 70 -5.06 -7.19 9.55
C ALA A 70 -6.12 -6.09 9.66
N ARG A 71 -7.27 -6.26 9.01
CA ARG A 71 -8.42 -5.34 9.12
C ARG A 71 -9.11 -5.39 10.47
N GLY A 72 -9.00 -6.50 11.20
CA GLY A 72 -9.77 -6.75 12.42
C GLY A 72 -11.25 -7.06 12.15
N VAL A 73 -12.03 -7.15 13.23
CA VAL A 73 -13.50 -7.38 13.14
C VAL A 73 -14.15 -6.12 12.55
N PRO A 74 -14.96 -6.23 11.47
CA PRO A 74 -15.66 -5.10 10.90
C PRO A 74 -16.84 -4.73 11.79
N ASP A 75 -16.58 -4.10 12.93
CA ASP A 75 -17.63 -3.45 13.70
C ASP A 75 -17.92 -2.11 13.05
N THR A 76 -19.11 -2.02 12.47
CA THR A 76 -19.74 -0.89 11.77
C THR A 76 -19.35 -0.67 10.28
N PRO A 77 -20.35 -0.51 9.39
CA PRO A 77 -20.10 -0.10 8.01
C PRO A 77 -19.59 1.34 8.02
N VAL A 78 -18.32 1.54 7.66
CA VAL A 78 -17.76 2.87 7.44
C VAL A 78 -18.53 3.53 6.30
N SER A 79 -19.15 4.68 6.59
CA SER A 79 -19.95 5.44 5.65
C SER A 79 -19.09 5.85 4.45
N ARG A 80 -19.53 5.46 3.25
CA ARG A 80 -18.83 5.55 1.95
C ARG A 80 -18.47 6.98 1.48
N GLY A 81 -18.68 8.00 2.31
CA GLY A 81 -18.42 9.41 2.03
C GLY A 81 -17.26 10.01 2.84
N GLU A 82 -16.60 9.24 3.69
CA GLU A 82 -15.53 9.72 4.56
C GLU A 82 -14.17 9.32 3.98
N THR A 83 -13.55 10.26 3.28
CA THR A 83 -12.38 10.00 2.46
C THR A 83 -11.14 10.61 3.11
N GLY A 84 -10.51 9.86 4.02
CA GLY A 84 -9.23 10.23 4.61
C GLY A 84 -8.87 9.41 5.84
N LEU A 85 -7.57 9.14 6.02
CA LEU A 85 -7.05 8.43 7.19
C LEU A 85 -7.29 9.22 8.48
N ILE A 86 -8.02 8.65 9.42
CA ILE A 86 -8.27 9.24 10.73
C ILE A 86 -7.04 8.99 11.63
N PRO A 87 -6.46 10.04 12.26
CA PRO A 87 -5.37 9.86 13.22
C PRO A 87 -5.79 8.97 14.40
N LEU A 88 -4.91 8.05 14.83
CA LEU A 88 -5.19 7.17 15.97
C LEU A 88 -5.52 7.94 17.25
N THR A 89 -4.90 9.09 17.47
CA THR A 89 -5.17 9.97 18.61
C THR A 89 -6.62 10.44 18.69
N HIS A 90 -7.30 10.59 17.55
CA HIS A 90 -8.72 10.91 17.50
C HIS A 90 -9.61 9.72 17.87
N LEU A 91 -9.23 8.50 17.50
CA LEU A 91 -9.95 7.28 17.87
C LEU A 91 -9.83 6.97 19.37
N LEU A 92 -8.73 7.38 20.01
CA LEU A 92 -8.49 7.16 21.44
C LEU A 92 -9.08 8.26 22.34
N ALA A 93 -9.50 9.40 21.78
CA ALA A 93 -9.96 10.55 22.55
C ALA A 93 -11.45 10.46 22.99
N ASP A 94 -12.20 9.48 22.49
CA ASP A 94 -13.67 9.48 22.56
C ASP A 94 -14.28 8.92 23.86
N ASP A 95 -13.47 8.63 24.88
CA ASP A 95 -13.99 8.06 26.12
C ASP A 95 -14.64 9.08 27.09
N ASN A 96 -14.53 10.41 26.89
CA ASN A 96 -15.13 11.34 27.89
C ASN A 96 -15.43 12.82 27.56
N HIS A 97 -15.24 13.35 26.34
CA HIS A 97 -15.51 14.79 26.11
C HIS A 97 -16.33 15.08 24.85
N SER A 98 -17.62 15.32 25.08
CA SER A 98 -18.63 15.81 24.13
C SER A 98 -18.29 17.23 23.65
N ALA A 99 -17.31 17.36 22.76
CA ALA A 99 -17.20 18.48 21.84
C ALA A 99 -17.22 17.90 20.43
N SER A 100 -17.97 18.50 19.51
CA SER A 100 -17.88 18.23 18.08
C SER A 100 -16.46 18.58 17.61
N ALA A 101 -15.50 17.70 17.86
CA ALA A 101 -14.14 17.85 17.42
C ALA A 101 -14.17 17.90 15.90
N ALA A 102 -13.68 19.00 15.32
CA ALA A 102 -13.44 19.07 13.90
C ALA A 102 -12.65 17.81 13.50
N ARG A 103 -13.20 17.01 12.58
CA ARG A 103 -12.56 15.76 12.16
C ARG A 103 -11.22 16.12 11.51
N CYS A 104 -10.14 15.59 12.07
CA CYS A 104 -8.81 15.72 11.49
C CYS A 104 -8.49 14.50 10.62
N TYR A 105 -7.71 14.72 9.58
CA TYR A 105 -7.29 13.72 8.62
C TYR A 105 -5.76 13.75 8.46
N SER A 106 -5.17 12.60 8.17
CA SER A 106 -3.75 12.54 7.78
C SER A 106 -3.62 12.98 6.32
N PRO A 107 -2.66 13.87 5.98
CA PRO A 107 -2.44 14.30 4.61
C PRO A 107 -2.14 13.12 3.67
N LEU A 108 -2.74 13.17 2.47
CA LEU A 108 -2.52 12.18 1.42
C LEU A 108 -1.26 12.52 0.60
N ALA A 109 -0.08 12.30 1.19
CA ALA A 109 1.21 12.60 0.54
C ALA A 109 2.30 11.61 0.99
N PRO A 110 3.34 11.38 0.17
CA PRO A 110 4.51 10.63 0.61
C PRO A 110 5.09 11.22 1.91
N LEU A 111 5.64 10.34 2.74
CA LEU A 111 6.14 10.67 4.07
C LEU A 111 7.16 11.81 3.99
N GLY A 112 6.82 12.91 4.63
CA GLY A 112 7.64 14.10 4.77
C GLY A 112 7.19 14.90 5.99
N VAL A 113 7.93 15.95 6.33
CA VAL A 113 7.61 16.77 7.52
C VAL A 113 6.18 17.31 7.46
N ASP A 114 5.75 17.72 6.27
CA ASP A 114 4.42 18.29 6.04
C ASP A 114 3.29 17.23 6.08
N SER A 115 3.59 15.96 5.83
CA SER A 115 2.60 14.88 5.83
C SER A 115 2.36 14.27 7.22
N LEU A 116 3.18 14.63 8.21
CA LEU A 116 3.07 14.11 9.58
C LEU A 116 1.96 14.78 10.38
N MET A 117 1.59 16.02 10.03
CA MET A 117 0.67 16.83 10.82
C MET A 117 -0.76 16.64 10.31
N PRO A 118 -1.73 16.25 11.17
CA PRO A 118 -3.12 16.15 10.78
C PRO A 118 -3.69 17.50 10.34
N VAL A 119 -4.59 17.47 9.35
CA VAL A 119 -5.32 18.63 8.83
C VAL A 119 -6.79 18.54 9.18
N THR A 120 -7.43 19.68 9.46
CA THR A 120 -8.84 19.74 9.89
C THR A 120 -9.85 19.76 8.75
N ALA A 121 -9.39 19.75 7.50
CA ALA A 121 -10.23 19.84 6.32
C ALA A 121 -10.16 18.53 5.52
N ALA A 122 -11.31 17.98 5.20
CA ALA A 122 -11.40 16.90 4.22
C ALA A 122 -11.00 17.45 2.84
N MET A 123 -10.23 16.66 2.10
CA MET A 123 -9.82 17.01 0.75
C MET A 123 -10.99 16.81 -0.22
N PRO A 124 -11.28 17.76 -1.13
CA PRO A 124 -12.25 17.55 -2.21
C PRO A 124 -11.87 16.33 -3.07
N THR A 125 -12.87 15.59 -3.57
CA THR A 125 -12.64 14.33 -4.30
C THR A 125 -11.63 14.45 -5.46
N GLY A 126 -11.68 15.54 -6.24
CA GLY A 126 -10.75 15.75 -7.36
C GLY A 126 -9.30 16.00 -6.92
N GLU A 127 -9.10 16.72 -5.81
CA GLU A 127 -7.78 16.93 -5.21
C GLU A 127 -7.24 15.63 -4.60
N GLN A 128 -8.13 14.83 -4.01
CA GLN A 128 -7.79 13.53 -3.44
C GLN A 128 -7.32 12.54 -4.52
N GLN A 129 -7.98 12.50 -5.67
CA GLN A 129 -7.53 11.70 -6.81
C GLN A 129 -6.15 12.13 -7.30
N ALA A 130 -5.91 13.44 -7.39
CA ALA A 130 -4.60 13.97 -7.77
C ALA A 130 -3.50 13.58 -6.76
N ALA A 131 -3.81 13.64 -5.47
CA ALA A 131 -2.92 13.21 -4.41
C ALA A 131 -2.62 11.70 -4.47
N TYR A 132 -3.62 10.84 -4.72
CA TYR A 132 -3.38 9.41 -4.97
C TYR A 132 -2.49 9.16 -6.18
N ARG A 133 -2.67 9.93 -7.27
CA ARG A 133 -1.77 9.85 -8.44
C ARG A 133 -0.34 10.26 -8.08
N GLN A 134 -0.16 11.28 -7.24
CA GLN A 134 1.16 11.69 -6.77
C GLN A 134 1.84 10.59 -5.94
N VAL A 135 1.12 9.98 -5.00
CA VAL A 135 1.63 8.86 -4.19
C VAL A 135 1.97 7.66 -5.09
N TYR A 136 1.08 7.32 -6.03
CA TYR A 136 1.32 6.27 -7.02
C TYR A 136 2.59 6.55 -7.83
N GLN A 137 2.73 7.76 -8.37
CA GLN A 137 3.88 8.17 -9.16
C GLN A 137 5.18 8.09 -8.37
N ALA A 138 5.19 8.57 -7.11
CA ALA A 138 6.35 8.49 -6.22
C ALA A 138 6.78 7.02 -5.97
N LEU A 139 5.82 6.11 -5.81
CA LEU A 139 6.12 4.69 -5.70
C LEU A 139 6.78 4.14 -6.97
N ILE A 140 6.23 4.47 -8.16
CA ILE A 140 6.78 4.00 -9.44
C ILE A 140 8.20 4.55 -9.66
N GLU A 141 8.42 5.84 -9.42
CA GLU A 141 9.74 6.47 -9.52
C GLU A 141 10.74 5.84 -8.54
N GLY A 142 10.30 5.56 -7.31
CA GLY A 142 11.10 4.85 -6.32
C GLY A 142 11.52 3.46 -6.80
N LEU A 143 10.59 2.69 -7.36
CA LEU A 143 10.87 1.36 -7.94
C LEU A 143 11.86 1.45 -9.10
N GLU A 144 11.81 2.53 -9.90
CA GLU A 144 12.74 2.81 -10.99
C GLU A 144 14.14 3.23 -10.50
N ALA A 145 14.23 3.87 -9.35
CA ALA A 145 15.49 4.27 -8.74
C ALA A 145 16.27 3.10 -8.12
N ILE A 146 15.64 1.94 -7.85
CA ILE A 146 16.33 0.76 -7.30
C ILE A 146 17.45 0.32 -8.26
N PRO A 147 18.72 0.19 -7.81
CA PRO A 147 19.82 -0.23 -8.67
C PRO A 147 19.58 -1.61 -9.31
N ALA A 148 19.95 -1.77 -10.59
CA ALA A 148 19.76 -3.02 -11.32
C ALA A 148 20.42 -4.23 -10.63
N ALA A 149 21.59 -4.04 -10.01
CA ALA A 149 22.27 -5.08 -9.25
C ALA A 149 21.47 -5.55 -8.03
N HIS A 150 20.71 -4.65 -7.38
CA HIS A 150 19.90 -4.97 -6.21
C HIS A 150 18.58 -5.64 -6.62
N ARG A 151 18.04 -5.33 -7.80
CA ARG A 151 16.84 -6.00 -8.35
C ARG A 151 17.04 -7.49 -8.59
N LEU A 152 18.29 -7.97 -8.73
CA LEU A 152 18.60 -9.39 -8.89
C LEU A 152 18.79 -10.12 -7.55
N GLN A 153 18.73 -9.41 -6.42
CA GLN A 153 18.91 -9.96 -5.09
C GLN A 153 17.61 -9.80 -4.29
N PRO A 154 16.79 -10.86 -4.12
CA PRO A 154 15.45 -10.75 -3.53
C PRO A 154 15.39 -10.05 -2.18
N SER A 155 16.41 -10.27 -1.32
CA SER A 155 16.46 -9.65 0.00
C SER A 155 16.73 -8.15 -0.05
N LEU A 156 17.67 -7.70 -0.90
CA LEU A 156 17.92 -6.27 -1.07
C LEU A 156 16.75 -5.59 -1.78
N TRP A 157 16.20 -6.23 -2.80
CA TRP A 157 15.03 -5.69 -3.49
C TRP A 157 13.85 -5.51 -2.54
N LEU A 158 13.59 -6.48 -1.66
CA LEU A 158 12.52 -6.39 -0.66
C LEU A 158 12.78 -5.26 0.34
N ASP A 159 14.02 -5.06 0.78
CA ASP A 159 14.40 -3.96 1.68
C ASP A 159 14.14 -2.58 1.05
N HIS A 160 14.48 -2.42 -0.24
CA HIS A 160 14.14 -1.21 -1.00
C HIS A 160 12.62 -1.04 -1.15
N LEU A 161 11.90 -2.12 -1.47
CA LEU A 161 10.44 -2.09 -1.60
C LEU A 161 9.78 -1.70 -0.27
N ASP A 162 10.20 -2.27 0.84
CA ASP A 162 9.63 -2.00 2.16
C ASP A 162 9.84 -0.54 2.58
N SER A 163 11.05 0.00 2.34
CA SER A 163 11.34 1.43 2.58
C SER A 163 10.47 2.36 1.73
N LEU A 164 10.28 2.03 0.45
CA LEU A 164 9.40 2.77 -0.46
C LEU A 164 7.93 2.65 -0.06
N TRP A 165 7.53 1.45 0.35
CA TRP A 165 6.18 1.17 0.83
C TRP A 165 5.88 2.04 2.05
N MET A 166 6.71 1.99 3.08
CA MET A 166 6.57 2.81 4.29
C MET A 166 6.52 4.31 3.99
N THR A 167 7.21 4.77 2.94
CA THR A 167 7.18 6.19 2.54
C THR A 167 5.87 6.58 1.85
N THR A 168 5.19 5.65 1.16
CA THR A 168 4.02 5.95 0.32
C THR A 168 2.70 5.48 0.94
N SER A 169 2.72 4.45 1.77
CA SER A 169 1.53 3.83 2.36
C SER A 169 1.04 4.52 3.63
N THR A 170 1.85 5.40 4.26
CA THR A 170 1.40 6.24 5.38
C THR A 170 0.26 7.18 5.00
N ALA A 171 0.07 7.39 3.70
CA ALA A 171 -0.99 8.21 3.13
C ALA A 171 -2.25 7.39 2.77
N CYS A 172 -2.14 6.08 2.56
CA CYS A 172 -3.24 5.27 2.03
C CYS A 172 -3.96 4.48 3.13
N GLY A 173 -5.27 4.68 3.28
CA GLY A 173 -6.14 3.75 4.00
C GLY A 173 -7.60 3.96 3.70
#